data_AF-A0A954QKT3-F1
#
_entry.id   AF-A0A954QKT3-F1
#
_cell.length_a   1.000
_cell.length_b   1.000
_cell.length_c   1.000
_cell.angle_alpha   90.00
_cell.angle_beta   90.00
_cell.angle_gamma   90.00
#
_symmetry.space_group_name_H-M   'P 1'
#
loop_
_entity.id
_entity.type
_entity.pdbx_description
1 polymer ?
#
loop_
_entity_poly.entity_id
_entity_poly.type
_entity_poly.pdbx_seq_one_letter_code
_entity_poly.pdbx_strand_id
1 'polypeptide(L)' 'MRIGLFGGSFDPIHFGHLLLAETCREAAQLDQVWWTPAATSPHKQGRVTASAQHRLRMLQLALGG' A
#
# COMPACT_ATOMS: atom_id res chain seq x y z
N MET A 1 12.96 17.14 0.39
CA MET A 1 11.78 16.30 0.55
C MET A 1 12.12 14.87 0.15
N ARG A 2 12.08 13.92 1.08
CA ARG A 2 12.37 12.50 0.92
C ARG A 2 11.06 11.72 0.96
N ILE A 3 10.71 11.08 -0.15
CA ILE A 3 9.46 10.31 -0.29
C ILE A 3 9.80 8.83 -0.38
N GLY A 4 9.14 8.01 0.44
CA GLY A 4 9.11 6.56 0.28
C GLY A 4 7.98 6.14 -0.64
N LEU A 5 8.23 5.26 -1.59
CA LEU A 5 7.19 4.63 -2.41
C LEU A 5 6.90 3.24 -1.85
N PHE A 6 5.68 3.01 -1.37
CA PHE A 6 5.28 1.72 -0.85
C PHE A 6 4.32 1.02 -1.81
N GLY A 7 4.90 0.18 -2.68
CA GLY A 7 4.16 -0.61 -3.67
C GLY A 7 3.63 -1.92 -3.09
N GLY A 8 2.40 -2.28 -3.46
CA GLY A 8 1.80 -3.53 -3.01
C GLY A 8 0.46 -3.81 -3.69
N SER A 9 -0.01 -5.05 -3.63
CA SER A 9 -1.39 -5.34 -4.06
C SER A 9 -2.42 -4.82 -3.05
N PHE A 10 -2.10 -4.83 -1.75
CA PHE A 10 -3.02 -4.43 -0.67
C PHE A 10 -4.40 -5.12 -0.81
N ASP A 11 -4.36 -6.46 -0.82
CA ASP A 11 -5.51 -7.32 -1.09
C ASP A 11 -5.77 -8.28 0.09
N PRO A 12 -6.29 -7.80 1.24
CA PRO A 12 -6.57 -6.40 1.59
C PRO A 12 -5.37 -5.69 2.26
N ILE A 13 -5.48 -4.37 2.47
CA ILE A 13 -4.61 -3.67 3.43
C ILE A 13 -4.88 -4.14 4.87
N HIS A 14 -3.86 -4.10 5.73
CA HIS A 14 -3.93 -4.54 7.13
C HIS A 14 -2.86 -3.84 7.98
N PHE A 15 -2.90 -3.98 9.31
CA PHE A 15 -1.98 -3.30 10.24
C PHE A 15 -0.50 -3.54 9.95
N GLY A 16 -0.11 -4.74 9.52
CA GLY A 16 1.28 -5.01 9.12
C GLY A 16 1.80 -4.07 8.02
N HIS A 17 0.95 -3.66 7.06
CA HIS A 17 1.35 -2.69 6.04
C HIS A 17 1.54 -1.29 6.66
N LEU A 18 0.60 -0.86 7.51
CA LEU A 18 0.64 0.44 8.17
C LEU A 18 1.89 0.59 9.05
N LEU A 19 2.16 -0.43 9.87
CA LEU A 19 3.34 -0.48 10.73
C LEU A 19 4.63 -0.44 9.92
N LEU A 20 4.71 -1.20 8.80
CA LEU A 20 5.89 -1.20 7.95
C LEU A 20 6.13 0.17 7.32
N ALA A 21 5.08 0.80 6.77
CA ALA A 21 5.17 2.13 6.19
C ALA A 21 5.68 3.16 7.20
N GLU A 22 5.14 3.16 8.41
CA GLU A 22 5.52 4.11 9.46
C GLU A 22 6.94 3.83 9.99
N THR A 23 7.27 2.57 10.25
CA THR A 23 8.64 2.18 10.67
C THR A 23 9.67 2.62 9.63
N CYS A 24 9.39 2.43 8.33
CA CYS A 24 10.26 2.89 7.26
C CYS A 24 10.34 4.42 7.18
N ARG A 25 9.21 5.12 7.39
CA ARG A 25 9.18 6.59 7.43
C ARG A 25 10.09 7.13 8.51
N GLU A 26 10.02 6.59 9.71
CA GLU A 26 10.87 6.98 10.84
C GLU A 26 12.34 6.60 10.62
N ALA A 27 12.61 5.33 10.34
CA ALA A 27 13.97 4.80 10.23
C ALA A 27 14.77 5.44 9.08
N ALA A 28 14.11 5.75 7.96
CA ALA A 28 14.73 6.39 6.81
C ALA A 28 14.55 7.92 6.79
N GLN A 29 13.98 8.52 7.84
CA GLN A 29 13.71 9.96 7.95
C GLN A 29 13.01 10.52 6.69
N LEU A 30 11.94 9.85 6.29
CA LEU A 30 11.11 10.26 5.16
C LEU A 30 10.12 11.33 5.60
N ASP A 31 9.91 12.31 4.73
CA ASP A 31 8.88 13.33 4.93
C ASP A 31 7.49 12.73 4.70
N GLN A 32 7.36 11.78 3.75
CA GLN A 32 6.10 11.14 3.38
C GLN A 32 6.31 9.72 2.86
N VAL A 33 5.23 8.93 2.94
CA VAL A 33 5.12 7.63 2.25
C VAL A 33 3.96 7.71 1.28
N TRP A 34 4.24 7.48 0.00
CA TRP A 34 3.22 7.37 -1.05
C TRP A 34 2.86 5.91 -1.25
N TRP A 35 1.58 5.61 -1.15
CA TRP A 35 1.04 4.27 -1.34
C TRP A 35 0.73 4.04 -2.82
N THR A 36 1.34 3.01 -3.41
CA THR A 36 1.21 2.72 -4.84
C THR A 36 0.54 1.36 -5.03
N PRO A 37 -0.81 1.29 -5.02
CA PRO A 37 -1.52 0.03 -5.23
C PRO A 37 -1.28 -0.49 -6.66
N ALA A 38 -0.84 -1.73 -6.79
CA ALA A 38 -0.64 -2.35 -8.09
C ALA A 38 -2.00 -2.55 -8.81
N ALA A 39 -2.16 -2.00 -10.02
CA ALA A 39 -3.35 -2.25 -10.84
C ALA A 39 -3.48 -3.75 -11.16
N THR A 40 -2.39 -4.35 -11.65
CA THR A 40 -2.23 -5.79 -11.83
C THR A 40 -0.86 -6.19 -11.30
N SER A 41 -0.82 -7.14 -10.37
CA SER A 41 0.47 -7.64 -9.83
C SER A 41 1.08 -8.66 -10.79
N PRO A 42 2.33 -8.47 -11.26
CA PRO A 42 2.98 -9.41 -12.17
C PRO A 42 3.16 -10.80 -11.56
N HIS A 43 3.24 -10.89 -10.23
CA HIS A 43 3.40 -12.16 -9.50
C HIS A 43 2.08 -12.85 -9.14
N LYS A 44 0.94 -12.24 -9.44
CA LYS A 44 -0.40 -12.78 -9.13
C LYS A 44 -1.24 -13.01 -10.39
N GLN A 45 -0.62 -13.06 -11.56
CA GLN A 45 -1.31 -13.38 -12.81
C GLN A 45 -2.02 -14.74 -12.67
N GLY A 46 -3.29 -14.80 -13.08
CA GLY A 46 -4.12 -16.00 -12.98
C GLY A 46 -4.70 -16.29 -11.59
N ARG A 47 -4.45 -15.46 -10.57
CA ARG A 47 -5.09 -15.60 -9.25
C ARG A 47 -6.32 -14.72 -9.13
N VAL A 48 -7.33 -15.22 -8.42
CA VAL A 48 -8.47 -14.40 -8.00
C VAL A 48 -7.96 -13.36 -7.00
N THR A 49 -8.16 -12.10 -7.31
CA THR A 49 -7.79 -10.94 -6.47
C THR A 49 -8.99 -10.01 -6.37
N ALA A 50 -9.10 -9.23 -5.29
CA ALA A 50 -10.14 -8.21 -5.26
C ALA A 50 -9.91 -7.17 -6.38
N SER A 51 -11.01 -6.59 -6.88
CA SER A 51 -10.95 -5.59 -7.93
C SER A 51 -10.03 -4.43 -7.51
N ALA A 52 -9.35 -3.80 -8.48
CA ALA A 52 -8.50 -2.64 -8.20
C ALA A 52 -9.27 -1.53 -7.45
N GLN A 53 -10.56 -1.36 -7.76
CA GLN A 53 -11.45 -0.41 -7.09
C GLN A 53 -11.68 -0.77 -5.62
N HIS A 54 -11.96 -2.04 -5.30
CA HIS A 54 -12.11 -2.47 -3.91
C HIS A 54 -10.81 -2.30 -3.12
N ARG A 55 -9.67 -2.65 -3.71
CA ARG A 55 -8.36 -2.51 -3.05
C ARG A 55 -8.02 -1.04 -2.81
N LEU A 56 -8.26 -0.17 -3.78
CA LEU A 56 -8.10 1.28 -3.63
C LEU A 56 -9.03 1.82 -2.53
N ARG A 57 -10.29 1.39 -2.50
CA ARG A 57 -11.24 1.85 -1.48
C ARG A 57 -10.86 1.40 -0.08
N MET A 58 -10.44 0.14 0.09
CA MET A 58 -9.94 -0.37 1.37
C MET A 58 -8.69 0.39 1.83
N LEU A 59 -7.78 0.69 0.89
CA LEU A 59 -6.58 1.49 1.15
C LEU A 59 -6.93 2.90 1.65
N GLN A 60 -7.85 3.61 0.97
CA GLN A 60 -8.33 4.93 1.42
C GLN A 60 -8.93 4.88 2.82
N LEU A 61 -9.80 3.90 3.10
CA LEU A 61 -10.41 3.73 4.42
C LEU A 61 -9.37 3.49 5.51
N ALA A 62 -8.34 2.69 5.24
CA ALA A 62 -7.27 2.42 6.19
C ALA A 62 -6.35 3.63 6.46
N LEU A 63 -6.26 4.58 5.51
CA LEU A 63 -5.42 5.77 5.62
C LEU A 63 -6.17 7.02 6.12
N GLY A 64 -7.43 6.87 6.53
CA GLY A 64 -8.20 7.97 7.13
C GLY A 64 -9.18 8.67 6.19
N GLY A 65 -9.36 8.20 4.95
CA GLY A 65 -10.32 8.73 3.97
C GLY A 65 -9.72 9.72 2.99
#